data_AF-A0A6A2X9P8-F1
#
_entry.id   AF-A0A6A2X9P8-F1
#
_cell.length_a   1.000
_cell.length_b   1.000
_cell.length_c   1.000
_cell.angle_alpha   90.00
_cell.angle_beta   90.00
_cell.angle_gamma   90.00
#
_symmetry.space_group_name_H-M   'P 1'
#
loop_
_entity.id
_entity.type
_entity.pdbx_description
1 polymer ?
#
loop_
_entity_poly.entity_id
_entity_poly.type
_entity_poly.pdbx_seq_one_letter_code
_entity_poly.pdbx_strand_id
1 'polypeptide(L)' 'MVVGLRQFTARVGSGAGEPVLDTDKGEELVHVQPSVSVSLGNRAPESPGTLYITTRQVAWLSDLDGAKGYAVDFLSL' A
#
# COMPACT_ATOMS: atom_id res chain seq x y z
N MET A 1 -5.46 -10.67 13.14
CA MET A 1 -6.00 -9.93 11.98
C MET A 1 -6.40 -8.57 12.52
N VAL A 2 -5.76 -7.49 12.09
CA VAL A 2 -6.18 -6.12 12.47
C VAL A 2 -7.35 -5.76 11.57
N VAL A 3 -8.40 -5.18 12.12
CA VAL A 3 -9.55 -4.72 11.32
C VAL A 3 -9.04 -3.69 10.30
N GLY A 4 -9.41 -3.87 9.03
CA GLY A 4 -9.06 -2.95 7.94
C GLY A 4 -7.77 -3.24 7.18
N LEU A 5 -6.82 -4.04 7.71
CA LEU A 5 -5.62 -4.43 6.95
C LEU A 5 -5.94 -5.53 5.94
N ARG A 6 -5.71 -5.25 4.65
CA ARG A 6 -5.87 -6.21 3.55
C ARG A 6 -4.60 -6.36 2.73
N GLN A 7 -4.47 -7.50 2.06
CA GLN A 7 -3.49 -7.66 0.99
C GLN A 7 -3.92 -6.79 -0.20
N PHE A 8 -2.97 -6.07 -0.79
CA PHE A 8 -3.22 -5.16 -1.90
C PHE A 8 -2.07 -5.22 -2.90
N THR A 9 -2.34 -5.70 -4.11
CA THR A 9 -1.34 -5.92 -5.16
C THR A 9 -1.78 -5.34 -6.51
N ALA A 10 -2.87 -4.57 -6.52
CA ALA A 10 -3.38 -3.95 -7.73
C ALA A 10 -2.43 -2.80 -8.12
N ARG A 11 -1.71 -2.99 -9.24
CA ARG A 11 -0.65 -2.10 -9.71
C ARG A 11 -0.88 -1.65 -11.14
N VAL A 12 -0.51 -0.41 -11.45
CA VAL A 12 -0.40 0.14 -12.81
C VAL A 12 1.05 0.50 -13.12
N GLY A 13 1.41 0.51 -14.40
CA GLY A 13 2.77 0.81 -14.85
C GLY A 13 3.72 -0.40 -14.90
N SER A 14 5.01 -0.14 -15.11
CA SER A 14 6.05 -1.17 -15.21
C SER A 14 6.93 -1.24 -13.94
N GLY A 15 7.60 -2.38 -13.73
CA GLY A 15 8.47 -2.60 -12.57
C GLY A 15 7.69 -2.80 -11.27
N ALA A 16 8.04 -2.05 -10.22
CA ALA A 16 7.32 -2.08 -8.95
C ALA A 16 5.88 -1.54 -9.08
N GLY A 17 5.61 -0.69 -10.07
CA GLY A 17 4.29 -0.12 -10.34
C GLY A 17 3.76 0.79 -9.23
N GLU A 18 2.67 1.50 -9.53
CA GLU A 18 1.95 2.34 -8.58
C GLU A 18 0.60 1.70 -8.24
N PRO A 19 0.02 1.96 -7.06
CA PRO A 19 -1.27 1.40 -6.70
C PRO A 19 -2.36 1.88 -7.67
N VAL A 20 -3.28 0.99 -8.04
CA VAL A 20 -4.52 1.40 -8.73
C VAL A 20 -5.37 2.23 -7.76
N LEU A 21 -5.71 3.46 -8.15
CA LEU A 21 -6.58 4.37 -7.39
C LEU A 21 -8.02 4.29 -7.89
N ASP A 22 -9.00 4.37 -6.98
CA ASP A 22 -10.43 4.47 -7.30
C ASP A 22 -10.81 5.92 -7.62
N THR A 23 -10.33 6.41 -8.78
CA THR A 23 -10.59 7.78 -9.25
C THR A 23 -12.07 8.05 -9.48
N ASP A 24 -12.86 7.03 -9.80
CA ASP A 24 -14.31 7.13 -9.97
C ASP A 24 -15.01 7.53 -8.66
N LYS A 25 -14.42 7.20 -7.50
CA LYS A 25 -14.88 7.64 -6.18
C LYS A 25 -14.09 8.81 -5.60
N GLY A 26 -13.35 9.53 -6.45
CA GLY A 26 -12.56 10.70 -6.05
C GLY A 26 -11.37 10.36 -5.16
N GLU A 27 -10.82 9.14 -5.25
CA GLU A 27 -9.56 8.84 -4.59
C GLU A 27 -8.41 9.56 -5.29
N GLU A 28 -7.62 10.30 -4.52
CA GLU A 28 -6.48 11.07 -5.02
C GLU A 28 -5.22 10.71 -4.25
N LEU A 29 -4.09 10.68 -4.96
CA LEU A 29 -2.77 10.46 -4.37
C LEU A 29 -2.34 11.73 -3.62
N VAL A 30 -2.03 11.57 -2.33
CA VAL A 30 -1.61 12.66 -1.45
C VAL A 30 -0.09 12.67 -1.28
N HIS A 31 0.51 11.49 -1.08
CA HIS A 31 1.95 11.38 -0.84
C HIS A 31 2.52 10.04 -1.31
N VAL A 32 3.77 10.08 -1.76
CA VAL A 32 4.56 8.88 -2.09
C VAL A 32 5.86 8.93 -1.30
N GLN A 33 6.14 7.86 -0.56
CA GLN A 33 7.35 7.69 0.22
C GLN A 33 8.05 6.38 -0.14
N PRO A 34 9.15 6.41 -0.91
CA PRO A 34 9.94 5.23 -1.21
C PRO A 34 10.80 4.78 -0.02
N SER A 35 11.36 3.58 -0.11
CA SER A 35 12.30 2.99 0.85
C SER A 35 11.73 2.79 2.26
N VAL A 36 10.44 2.47 2.36
CA VAL A 36 9.74 2.21 3.62
C VAL A 36 9.68 0.71 3.87
N SER A 37 10.14 0.28 5.05
CA SER A 37 9.94 -1.09 5.54
C SER A 37 8.75 -1.10 6.51
N VAL A 38 7.87 -2.09 6.38
CA VAL A 38 6.70 -2.26 7.25
C VAL A 38 6.80 -3.55 8.05
N SER A 39 6.34 -3.54 9.30
CA SER A 39 6.17 -4.75 10.10
C SER A 39 4.69 -4.95 10.42
N LEU A 40 4.19 -6.18 10.23
CA LEU A 40 2.82 -6.54 10.53
C LEU A 40 2.75 -7.22 11.90
N GLY A 41 2.36 -6.46 12.92
CA GLY A 41 2.35 -6.91 14.31
C GLY A 41 3.78 -7.12 14.83
N ASN A 42 4.07 -8.28 15.41
CA ASN A 42 5.38 -8.62 15.97
C ASN A 42 6.28 -9.40 14.98
N ARG A 43 6.02 -9.30 13.68
CA ARG A 43 6.81 -10.01 12.64
C ARG A 43 8.06 -9.22 12.28
N ALA A 44 9.03 -9.89 11.66
CA ALA A 44 10.16 -9.19 11.06
C ALA A 44 9.65 -8.17 10.01
N PRO A 45 10.29 -7.00 9.89
CA PRO A 45 9.97 -6.06 8.82
C PRO A 45 10.11 -6.72 7.45
N GLU A 46 9.19 -6.41 6.55
CA GLU A 46 9.34 -6.75 5.13
C GLU A 46 10.49 -5.95 4.52
N SER A 47 11.07 -6.47 3.43
CA SER A 47 12.07 -5.75 2.64
C SER A 47 11.52 -4.39 2.18
N PRO A 48 12.37 -3.35 2.04
CA PRO A 48 11.92 -2.01 1.67
C PRO A 48 11.01 -2.01 0.43
N GLY A 49 9.96 -1.21 0.51
CA GLY A 49 9.01 -0.95 -0.57
C GLY A 49 8.62 0.54 -0.60
N THR A 50 7.54 0.83 -1.30
CA THR A 50 7.02 2.19 -1.44
C THR A 50 5.68 2.33 -0.73
N LEU A 51 5.56 3.38 0.08
CA LEU A 51 4.34 3.77 0.78
C LEU A 51 3.60 4.84 -0.03
N TYR A 52 2.32 4.62 -0.25
CA TYR A 52 1.41 5.52 -0.95
C TYR A 52 0.31 5.92 0.03
N ILE A 53 0.10 7.22 0.17
CA ILE A 53 -0.98 7.78 0.98
C ILE A 53 -1.94 8.43 0.01
N THR A 54 -3.20 8.00 0.07
CA THR A 54 -4.28 8.58 -0.72
C THR A 54 -5.26 9.29 0.20
N THR A 55 -6.29 9.92 -0.37
CA THR A 55 -7.39 10.50 0.43
C THR A 55 -8.25 9.44 1.14
N ARG A 56 -8.12 8.15 0.81
CA ARG A 56 -9.00 7.08 1.32
C ARG A 56 -8.27 5.96 2.06
N GLN A 57 -7.02 5.69 1.72
CA GLN A 57 -6.25 4.57 2.26
C GLN A 57 -4.75 4.89 2.36
N VAL A 58 -4.07 4.07 3.14
CA VAL A 58 -2.61 3.94 3.10
C VAL A 58 -2.29 2.59 2.48
N ALA A 59 -1.52 2.59 1.40
CA ALA A 59 -1.07 1.39 0.73
C ALA A 59 0.45 1.30 0.77
N TRP A 60 0.98 0.10 0.95
CA TRP A 60 2.39 -0.20 0.83
C TRP A 60 2.57 -1.30 -0.20
N LEU A 61 3.49 -1.11 -1.14
CA LEU A 61 3.83 -2.08 -2.17
C LEU A 61 5.30 -2.46 -2.05
N SER A 62 5.61 -3.75 -2.14
CA SER A 62 7.00 -4.19 -2.18
C SER A 62 7.63 -3.86 -3.54
N ASP A 63 8.85 -3.32 -3.49
CA ASP A 63 9.66 -3.05 -4.67
C ASP A 63 10.33 -4.32 -5.21
N LEU A 64 10.46 -5.37 -4.39
CA LEU A 64 11.13 -6.63 -4.72
C LEU A 64 10.17 -7.77 -5.08
N ASP A 65 8.94 -7.71 -4.59
CA ASP A 65 7.93 -8.74 -4.80
C ASP A 65 6.60 -8.12 -5.26
N GLY A 66 6.28 -8.30 -6.54
CA GLY A 66 5.04 -7.82 -7.15
C GLY A 66 3.76 -8.36 -6.51
N ALA A 67 3.85 -9.53 -5.88
CA ALA A 67 2.73 -10.19 -5.21
C ALA A 67 2.57 -9.76 -3.74
N LYS A 68 3.47 -8.92 -3.23
CA LYS A 68 3.41 -8.38 -1.86
C LYS A 68 2.99 -6.92 -1.84
N GLY A 69 1.95 -6.66 -1.06
CA GLY A 69 1.52 -5.32 -0.73
C GLY A 69 0.35 -5.37 0.23
N TYR A 70 0.16 -4.29 0.95
CA TYR A 70 -0.83 -4.18 2.01
C TYR A 70 -1.51 -2.82 1.93
N ALA A 71 -2.80 -2.77 2.26
CA ALA A 71 -3.52 -1.52 2.37
C ALA A 71 -4.43 -1.51 3.59
N VAL A 72 -4.68 -0.31 4.10
CA VAL A 72 -5.63 -0.04 5.18
C VAL A 72 -6.42 1.22 4.84
N ASP A 73 -7.75 1.14 4.92
CA ASP A 73 -8.60 2.32 4.71
C ASP A 73 -8.74 3.11 6.01
N PHE A 74 -8.77 4.43 5.93
CA PHE A 74 -8.90 5.28 7.11
C PHE A 74 -10.23 5.08 7.87
N LEU A 75 -11.27 4.63 7.18
CA LEU A 75 -12.60 4.42 7.75
C LEU A 75 -12.85 2.99 8.24
N SER A 76 -11.87 2.09 8.10
CA SER A 76 -11.99 0.72 8.63
C SER A 76 -11.71 0.73 10.13
N LEU A 77 -12.77 0.85 10.95
CA LEU A 77 -12.76 0.66 12.41
C LEU A 77 -13.60 -0.55 12.79
#